data_AF-A0A814JQV3-F1
#
_entry.id   AF-A0A814JQV3-F1
#
_cell.length_a   1.000
_cell.length_b   1.000
_cell.length_c   1.000
_cell.angle_alpha   90.00
_cell.angle_beta   90.00
_cell.angle_gamma   90.00
#
_symmetry.space_group_name_H-M   'P 1'
#
loop_
_entity.id
_entity.type
_entity.pdbx_description
1 polymer ?
#
loop_
_entity_poly.entity_id
_entity_poly.type
_entity_poly.pdbx_seq_one_letter_code
_entity_poly.pdbx_strand_id
1 'polypeptide(L)'
;MYNSTLVYFHLILKNLFCIGCKRILVTNDWYPTIQKPNVQLITDSIKEINEHGVATCNDKEYKVDTIVRSTGYNVHNYLIEFYDQKGIKLQDQ
;
A
#
# COMPACT_ATOMS: atom_id res chain seq x y z
N MET A 1 -2.92 21.12 20.87
CA MET A 1 -3.27 19.69 20.76
C MET A 1 -4.25 19.53 19.60
N TYR A 2 -3.75 19.30 18.39
CA TYR A 2 -4.60 18.98 17.24
C TYR A 2 -5.09 17.54 17.43
N ASN A 3 -6.41 17.35 17.58
CA ASN A 3 -7.01 16.02 17.74
C ASN A 3 -6.62 15.13 16.56
N SER A 4 -5.94 14.00 16.83
CA SER A 4 -5.43 13.04 15.84
C SER A 4 -6.49 12.56 14.83
N THR A 5 -7.77 12.61 15.19
CA THR A 5 -8.90 12.23 14.33
C THR A 5 -9.02 13.08 13.06
N LEU A 6 -8.71 14.38 13.11
CA LEU A 6 -8.78 15.28 11.95
C LEU A 6 -7.62 15.08 10.96
N VAL A 7 -6.46 14.66 11.47
CA VAL A 7 -5.25 14.45 10.65
C VAL A 7 -5.41 13.23 9.74
N TYR A 8 -5.96 12.12 10.26
CA TYR A 8 -6.14 10.90 9.47
C TYR A 8 -7.13 11.09 8.33
N PHE A 9 -8.26 11.74 8.57
CA PHE A 9 -9.27 11.98 7.53
C PHE A 9 -8.70 12.79 6.36
N HIS A 10 -7.89 13.81 6.66
CA HIS A 10 -7.25 14.65 5.63
C HIS A 10 -6.15 13.90 4.85
N LEU A 11 -5.38 13.02 5.50
CA LEU A 11 -4.33 12.24 4.83
C LEU A 11 -4.89 11.11 3.94
N ILE A 12 -5.98 10.46 4.37
CA ILE A 12 -6.59 9.32 3.68
C ILE A 12 -7.41 9.77 2.46
N LEU A 13 -8.10 10.90 2.56
CA LEU A 13 -8.93 11.47 1.49
C LEU A 13 -8.17 12.51 0.65
N LYS A 14 -6.83 12.44 0.58
CA LYS A 14 -6.09 13.28 -0.37
C LYS A 14 -6.47 12.87 -1.80
N ASN A 15 -7.30 13.73 -2.38
CA ASN A 15 -7.80 13.77 -3.76
C ASN A 15 -6.77 13.25 -4.77
N LEU A 16 -6.86 11.98 -5.16
CA LEU A 16 -5.95 11.44 -6.16
C LEU A 16 -6.63 10.60 -7.24
N PHE A 17 -7.90 10.21 -7.10
CA PHE A 17 -8.60 9.40 -8.12
C PHE A 17 -10.12 9.59 -8.01
N CYS A 18 -10.84 9.54 -9.14
CA CYS A 18 -12.30 9.55 -9.11
C CYS A 18 -12.85 8.29 -8.41
N ILE A 19 -14.03 8.40 -7.79
CA ILE A 19 -14.71 7.25 -7.19
C ILE A 19 -14.89 6.16 -8.26
N GLY A 20 -14.45 4.94 -7.95
CA GLY A 20 -14.49 3.81 -8.89
C GLY A 20 -13.25 3.61 -9.76
N CYS A 21 -12.30 4.56 -9.82
CA CYS A 21 -11.02 4.36 -10.52
C CYS A 21 -10.12 3.30 -9.87
N LYS A 22 -10.41 2.93 -8.63
CA LYS A 22 -9.84 1.77 -7.93
C LYS A 22 -10.99 0.97 -7.32
N ARG A 23 -10.78 -0.34 -7.11
CA ARG A 23 -11.75 -1.21 -6.45
C ARG A 23 -12.04 -0.70 -5.04
N ILE A 24 -13.31 -0.42 -4.76
CA ILE A 24 -13.76 0.03 -3.44
C ILE A 24 -13.63 -1.13 -2.44
N LEU A 25 -12.98 -0.87 -1.31
CA LEU A 25 -12.89 -1.81 -0.19
C LEU A 25 -13.86 -1.36 0.91
N VAL A 26 -14.74 -2.27 1.33
CA VAL A 26 -15.75 -1.99 2.37
C VAL A 26 -15.39 -2.79 3.62
N THR A 27 -15.22 -2.08 4.74
CA THR A 27 -14.85 -2.68 6.03
C THR A 27 -15.31 -1.77 7.16
N ASN A 28 -15.81 -2.38 8.23
CA ASN A 28 -16.20 -1.66 9.45
C ASN A 28 -15.02 -1.44 10.41
N ASP A 29 -13.92 -2.17 10.23
CA ASP A 29 -12.86 -2.27 11.24
C ASP A 29 -11.66 -1.34 10.97
N TRP A 30 -11.52 -0.85 9.73
CA TRP A 30 -10.31 -0.13 9.32
C TRP A 30 -10.16 1.24 9.98
N TYR A 31 -11.21 2.08 9.95
CA TYR A 31 -11.18 3.41 10.58
C TYR A 31 -11.02 3.33 12.11
N PRO A 32 -11.71 2.43 12.84
CA PRO A 32 -11.44 2.23 14.27
C PRO A 32 -10.01 1.76 14.56
N THR A 33 -9.43 0.93 13.70
CA THR A 33 -8.09 0.37 13.92
C THR A 33 -7.00 1.44 13.90
N ILE A 34 -7.04 2.37 12.95
CA ILE A 34 -6.03 3.45 12.85
C ILE A 34 -6.09 4.47 13.99
N GLN A 35 -7.16 4.45 14.79
CA GLN A 35 -7.34 5.34 15.94
C GLN A 35 -6.87 4.71 17.26
N LYS A 36 -6.50 3.43 17.28
CA LYS A 36 -6.03 2.77 18.50
C LYS A 36 -4.71 3.37 18.97
N PRO A 37 -4.46 3.48 20.29
CA PRO A 37 -3.28 4.14 20.83
C PRO A 37 -1.95 3.46 20.45
N ASN A 38 -2.00 2.18 20.07
CA ASN A 38 -0.85 1.38 19.65
C ASN A 38 -0.68 1.30 18.12
N VAL A 39 -1.43 2.09 17.36
CA VAL A 39 -1.35 2.13 15.89
C VAL A 39 -0.88 3.49 15.44
N GLN A 40 0.07 3.51 14.52
CA GLN A 40 0.61 4.73 13.93
C GLN A 40 0.51 4.64 12.40
N LEU A 41 -0.10 5.65 11.76
CA LEU A 41 -0.09 5.79 10.31
C LEU A 41 1.13 6.62 9.90
N ILE A 42 2.05 6.00 9.17
CA ILE A 42 3.23 6.66 8.62
C ILE A 42 3.02 6.84 7.12
N THR A 43 3.09 8.09 6.64
CA THR A 43 2.90 8.44 5.20
C THR A 43 4.19 8.82 4.49
N ASP A 44 5.33 8.77 5.21
CA ASP A 44 6.64 9.07 4.65
C ASP A 44 7.04 8.00 3.62
N SER A 45 7.70 8.41 2.53
CA SER A 45 8.25 7.47 1.54
C SER A 45 9.30 6.56 2.18
N ILE A 46 9.24 5.27 1.85
CA ILE A 46 10.22 4.29 2.31
C ILE A 46 11.52 4.44 1.49
N LYS A 47 12.66 4.53 2.17
CA LYS A 47 14.00 4.54 1.58
C LYS A 47 14.52 3.11 1.39
N GLU A 48 14.51 2.33 2.48
CA GLU A 48 14.96 0.94 2.48
C GLU A 48 14.40 0.15 3.67
N ILE A 49 14.53 -1.17 3.59
CA ILE A 49 14.35 -2.10 4.71
C ILE A 49 15.75 -2.59 5.09
N ASN A 50 16.10 -2.49 6.36
CA ASN A 50 17.39 -2.94 6.90
C ASN A 50 17.18 -4.08 7.92
N GLU A 51 18.26 -4.52 8.55
CA GLU A 51 18.25 -5.62 9.53
C GLU A 51 17.44 -5.32 10.81
N HIS A 52 17.09 -4.06 11.07
CA HIS A 52 16.38 -3.63 12.27
C HIS A 52 14.94 -3.17 11.99
N GLY A 53 14.60 -2.86 10.74
CA GLY A 53 13.26 -2.39 10.37
C GLY A 53 13.21 -1.58 9.08
N VAL A 54 12.49 -0.46 9.10
CA VAL A 54 12.19 0.35 7.91
C VAL A 54 12.74 1.78 8.07
N ALA A 55 13.58 2.21 7.14
CA ALA A 55 14.07 3.58 7.05
C ALA A 55 13.25 4.38 6.03
N THR A 56 12.86 5.61 6.37
CA THR A 56 12.13 6.52 5.47
C THR A 56 13.07 7.53 4.82
N CYS A 57 12.63 8.17 3.74
CA CYS A 57 13.40 9.20 3.03
C CYS A 57 13.59 10.48 3.85
N ASN A 58 12.88 10.63 4.97
CA ASN A 58 13.02 11.75 5.91
C ASN A 58 14.00 11.41 7.05
N ASP A 59 14.88 10.43 6.84
CA ASP A 59 15.89 9.94 7.79
C ASP A 59 15.31 9.46 9.15
N LYS A 60 14.06 8.99 9.16
CA LYS A 60 13.48 8.29 10.32
C LYS A 60 13.61 6.79 10.16
N GLU A 61 13.91 6.10 11.25
CA GLU A 61 13.97 4.64 11.32
C GLU A 61 12.89 4.10 12.25
N TYR A 62 12.12 3.13 11.77
CA TYR A 62 11.12 2.40 12.52
C TYR A 62 11.61 0.97 12.75
N LYS A 63 12.08 0.70 13.97
CA LYS A 63 12.50 -0.65 14.37
C LYS A 63 11.27 -1.53 14.59
N VAL A 64 11.26 -2.70 13.97
CA VAL A 64 10.12 -3.63 14.03
C VAL A 64 10.61 -5.07 14.06
N ASP A 65 9.89 -5.90 14.82
CA ASP A 65 10.20 -7.34 14.90
C ASP A 65 9.64 -8.13 13.71
N THR A 66 8.66 -7.58 13.00
CA THR A 66 7.96 -8.27 11.91
C THR A 66 7.47 -7.28 10.86
N ILE A 67 7.64 -7.66 9.59
CA ILE A 67 7.15 -6.89 8.44
C ILE A 67 6.13 -7.73 7.66
N VAL A 68 4.95 -7.15 7.43
CA VAL A 68 3.90 -7.74 6.59
C VAL A 68 3.82 -7.00 5.26
N ARG A 69 4.10 -7.68 4.15
CA ARG A 69 4.16 -7.06 2.82
C ARG A 69 2.80 -7.10 2.10
N SER A 70 2.00 -6.06 2.31
CA SER A 70 0.67 -5.89 1.71
C SER A 70 0.68 -5.02 0.43
N THR A 71 1.61 -5.26 -0.49
CA THR A 71 1.86 -4.41 -1.68
C THR A 71 1.00 -4.74 -2.91
N GLY A 72 0.01 -5.62 -2.78
CA GLY A 72 -0.82 -6.09 -3.90
C GLY A 72 -0.09 -7.06 -4.83
N TYR A 73 -0.62 -7.25 -6.04
CA TYR A 73 -0.12 -8.19 -7.05
C TYR A 73 -0.29 -7.63 -8.46
N ASN A 74 0.54 -8.10 -9.40
CA ASN A 74 0.40 -7.77 -10.82
C ASN A 74 -0.70 -8.65 -11.44
N VAL A 75 -1.77 -8.04 -11.95
CA VAL A 75 -2.92 -8.73 -12.56
C VAL A 75 -2.72 -9.08 -14.04
N HIS A 76 -1.71 -8.49 -14.70
CA HIS A 76 -1.48 -8.63 -16.15
C HIS A 76 -0.36 -9.61 -16.49
N ASN A 77 0.48 -9.96 -15.51
CA ASN A 77 1.52 -10.97 -15.71
C ASN A 77 0.96 -12.37 -15.47
N TYR A 78 0.74 -13.09 -16.56
CA TYR A 78 0.48 -14.52 -16.50
C TYR A 78 1.74 -15.28 -16.09
N LEU A 79 1.58 -16.32 -15.28
CA LEU A 79 2.66 -17.20 -14.84
C LEU A 79 3.13 -18.18 -15.92
N ILE A 80 2.34 -18.34 -16.97
CA ILE A 80 2.57 -19.27 -18.08
C ILE A 80 2.51 -18.45 -19.36
N GLU A 81 3.38 -18.79 -20.30
CA GLU A 81 3.40 -18.17 -21.62
C GLU A 81 2.31 -18.76 -22.50
N PHE A 82 1.50 -17.89 -23.10
CA PHE A 82 0.47 -18.29 -24.05
C PHE A 82 0.93 -17.97 -25.45
N TYR A 83 0.76 -18.93 -26.36
CA TYR A 83 1.07 -18.80 -27.77
C TYR A 83 -0.20 -18.96 -28.60
N ASP A 84 -0.31 -18.20 -29.69
CA ASP A 84 -1.34 -18.41 -30.69
C ASP A 84 -1.06 -19.67 -31.54
N GLN A 85 -1.97 -19.97 -32.47
CA GLN A 85 -1.82 -21.11 -33.39
C GLN A 85 -0.59 -21.00 -34.33
N LYS A 86 0.00 -19.81 -34.45
CA LYS A 86 1.18 -19.51 -35.26
C LYS A 86 2.48 -19.51 -34.43
N GLY A 87 2.39 -19.78 -33.13
CA GLY A 87 3.54 -19.77 -32.22
C GLY A 87 3.96 -18.36 -31.76
N ILE A 88 3.11 -17.35 -31.94
CA ILE A 88 3.37 -15.96 -31.49
C ILE A 88 2.89 -15.83 -30.04
N LYS A 89 3.74 -15.26 -29.17
CA LYS A 89 3.41 -15.03 -27.77
C LYS A 89 2.33 -13.95 -27.65
N LEU A 90 1.27 -14.22 -26.89
CA LEU A 90 0.13 -13.31 -26.73
C LEU A 90 0.44 -12.02 -25.94
N GLN A 91 1.61 -11.94 -25.29
CA GLN A 91 2.07 -10.72 -24.62
C GLN A 91 2.76 -9.73 -25.57
N ASP A 92 3.18 -10.19 -26.75
CA ASP A 92 3.92 -9.39 -27.74
C ASP A 92 3.02 -8.90 -28.89
N GLN A 93 1.71 -9.17 -28.81
CA GLN A 93 0.67 -8.59 -29.67
C GLN A 93 0.13 -7.30 -29.06
#